data_AF-A0A1F5X669-F1
#
_entry.id   AF-A0A1F5X669-F1
#
_cell.length_a   1.000
_cell.length_b   1.000
_cell.length_c   1.000
_cell.angle_alpha   90.00
_cell.angle_beta   90.00
_cell.angle_gamma   90.00
#
_symmetry.space_group_name_H-M   'P 1'
#
loop_
_entity.id
_entity.type
_entity.pdbx_description
1 polymer ?
#
loop_
_entity_poly.entity_id
_entity_poly.type
_entity_poly.pdbx_seq_one_letter_code
_entity_poly.pdbx_strand_id
1 'polypeptide(L)'
;MKKILIAVIILVIAGAGYYAYTQGWLAGSAGTVSDRNAKYFMDEVVRLGVADVGQPIEGFDYTILTMAFPGLLPDDFNGVATVEGRYEFSGNTLTFVRNPSNMISSAERAVSEEGYKKLLENLSARLKIEARNKAGTDEIINKINVDND
;
A
#
# COMPACT_ATOMS: atom_id res chain seq x y z
N MET A 1 12.45 -28.03 -37.04
CA MET A 1 11.23 -27.74 -36.25
C MET A 1 11.44 -27.91 -34.74
N LYS A 2 11.81 -29.08 -34.20
CA LYS A 2 12.07 -29.27 -32.75
C LYS A 2 13.11 -28.29 -32.14
N LYS A 3 14.22 -28.01 -32.85
CA LYS A 3 15.27 -27.09 -32.36
C LYS A 3 14.80 -25.63 -32.23
N ILE A 4 13.89 -25.20 -33.11
CA ILE A 4 13.29 -23.85 -33.08
C ILE A 4 12.30 -23.75 -31.91
N LEU A 5 11.50 -24.79 -31.69
CA LEU A 5 10.56 -24.84 -30.57
C LEU A 5 11.28 -24.77 -29.20
N ILE A 6 12.40 -25.48 -29.06
CA ILE A 6 13.23 -25.46 -27.85
C ILE A 6 13.84 -24.07 -27.61
N ALA A 7 14.33 -23.41 -28.66
CA ALA A 7 14.88 -22.06 -28.54
C ALA A 7 13.82 -21.02 -28.11
N VAL A 8 12.59 -21.14 -28.60
CA VAL A 8 11.48 -20.26 -28.19
C VAL A 8 11.10 -20.49 -26.74
N ILE A 9 11.02 -21.74 -26.28
CA ILE A 9 10.71 -22.05 -24.87
C ILE A 9 11.79 -21.50 -23.93
N ILE A 10 13.07 -21.63 -24.29
CA ILE A 10 14.18 -21.06 -23.50
C ILE A 10 14.08 -19.54 -23.44
N LEU A 11 13.73 -18.87 -24.54
CA LEU A 11 13.54 -17.42 -24.56
C LEU A 11 12.35 -16.96 -23.72
N VAL A 12 11.26 -17.72 -23.72
CA VAL A 12 10.08 -17.42 -22.87
C VAL A 12 10.41 -17.63 -21.40
N ILE A 13 11.13 -18.70 -21.04
CA ILE A 13 11.55 -18.96 -19.65
C ILE A 13 12.58 -17.92 -19.21
N ALA A 14 13.53 -17.54 -20.06
CA ALA A 14 14.51 -16.50 -19.76
C ALA A 14 13.83 -15.12 -19.62
N GLY A 15 12.86 -14.80 -20.48
CA GLY A 15 12.07 -13.58 -20.41
C GLY A 15 11.19 -13.51 -19.16
N ALA A 16 10.51 -14.61 -18.82
CA ALA A 16 9.70 -14.72 -17.61
C ALA A 16 10.56 -14.66 -16.33
N GLY A 17 11.72 -15.33 -16.35
CA GLY A 17 12.70 -15.28 -15.26
C GLY A 17 13.30 -13.87 -15.09
N TYR A 18 13.61 -13.19 -16.19
CA TYR A 18 14.08 -11.80 -16.17
C TYR A 18 13.00 -10.84 -15.68
N TYR A 19 11.75 -11.02 -16.10
CA TYR A 19 10.61 -10.23 -15.62
C TYR A 19 10.34 -10.45 -14.13
N ALA A 20 10.34 -11.70 -13.66
CA ALA A 20 10.19 -12.02 -12.24
C ALA A 20 11.38 -11.50 -11.40
N TYR A 21 12.61 -11.60 -11.93
CA TYR A 21 13.80 -11.07 -11.29
C TYR A 21 13.78 -9.55 -11.20
N THR A 22 13.37 -8.84 -12.25
CA THR A 22 13.26 -7.38 -12.23
C THR A 22 12.15 -6.90 -11.29
N GLN A 23 11.01 -7.59 -11.22
CA GLN A 23 9.99 -7.31 -10.19
C GLN A 23 10.51 -7.55 -8.76
N GLY A 24 11.26 -8.64 -8.52
CA GLY A 24 11.84 -8.93 -7.21
C GLY A 24 13.04 -8.06 -6.81
N TRP A 25 13.85 -7.60 -7.78
CA TRP A 25 15.06 -6.79 -7.55
C TRP A 25 14.76 -5.28 -7.53
N LEU A 26 13.77 -4.81 -8.29
CA LEU A 26 13.26 -3.43 -8.16
C LEU A 26 12.46 -3.25 -6.86
N ALA A 27 11.84 -4.31 -6.33
CA ALA A 27 11.27 -4.31 -4.98
C ALA A 27 12.34 -4.31 -3.86
N GLY A 28 13.60 -4.62 -4.19
CA GLY A 28 14.66 -4.90 -3.21
C GLY A 28 15.70 -3.79 -2.98
N SER A 29 15.54 -2.58 -3.52
CA SER A 29 16.54 -1.51 -3.35
C SER A 29 16.01 -0.12 -2.99
N ALA A 30 14.71 0.05 -2.77
CA ALA A 30 14.20 1.17 -1.97
C ALA A 30 14.34 0.78 -0.49
N GLY A 31 15.02 1.59 0.33
CA GLY A 31 15.23 1.30 1.74
C GLY A 31 13.94 0.87 2.42
N THR A 32 13.84 -0.40 2.79
CA THR A 32 12.60 -1.00 3.29
C THR A 32 12.11 -0.22 4.51
N VAL A 33 10.84 0.19 4.49
CA VAL A 33 10.20 0.84 5.64
C VAL A 33 10.34 -0.08 6.84
N SER A 34 10.96 0.42 7.91
CA SER A 34 11.11 -0.35 9.14
C SER A 34 9.76 -0.49 9.85
N ASP A 35 9.54 -1.61 10.55
CA ASP A 35 8.29 -1.84 11.29
C ASP A 35 8.05 -0.74 12.35
N ARG A 36 9.13 -0.18 12.91
CA ARG A 36 9.05 0.96 13.82
C ARG A 36 8.45 2.20 13.15
N ASN A 37 8.89 2.52 11.94
CA ASN A 37 8.40 3.70 11.21
C ASN A 37 6.98 3.46 10.68
N ALA A 38 6.67 2.23 10.24
CA ALA A 38 5.31 1.84 9.86
C ALA A 38 4.34 1.97 11.03
N LYS A 39 4.74 1.48 12.22
CA LYS A 39 3.93 1.64 13.44
C LYS A 39 3.75 3.11 13.81
N TYR A 40 4.83 3.91 13.76
CA TYR A 40 4.74 5.35 14.03
C TYR A 40 3.78 6.05 13.06
N PHE A 41 3.85 5.73 11.77
CA PHE A 41 2.94 6.25 10.75
C PHE A 41 1.49 5.86 11.02
N MET A 42 1.22 4.59 11.31
CA MET A 42 -0.11 4.11 11.67
C MET A 42 -0.66 4.85 12.88
N ASP A 43 0.10 4.91 13.98
CA ASP A 43 -0.33 5.55 15.22
C ASP A 43 -0.67 7.03 14.99
N GLU A 44 0.13 7.74 14.19
CA GLU A 44 -0.09 9.16 13.89
C GLU A 44 -1.25 9.41 12.91
N VAL A 45 -1.37 8.61 11.86
CA VAL A 45 -2.50 8.67 10.91
C VAL A 45 -3.82 8.35 11.60
N VAL A 46 -3.86 7.35 12.48
CA VAL A 46 -5.05 7.04 13.28
C VAL A 46 -5.35 8.18 14.25
N ARG A 47 -4.35 8.72 14.94
CA ARG A 47 -4.54 9.83 15.89
C ARG A 47 -5.11 11.07 15.19
N LEU A 48 -4.55 11.46 14.05
CA LEU A 48 -5.00 12.60 13.25
C LEU A 48 -6.37 12.33 12.62
N GLY A 49 -6.59 11.13 12.07
CA GLY A 49 -7.88 10.73 11.52
C GLY A 49 -8.99 10.77 12.56
N VAL A 50 -8.74 10.29 13.78
CA VAL A 50 -9.72 10.38 14.89
C VAL A 50 -10.03 11.83 15.24
N ALA A 51 -9.05 12.72 15.18
CA ALA A 51 -9.26 14.14 15.46
C ALA A 51 -10.13 14.82 14.38
N ASP A 52 -10.05 14.38 13.12
CA ASP A 52 -10.75 14.98 11.99
C ASP A 52 -12.15 14.38 11.76
N VAL A 53 -12.25 13.05 11.65
CA VAL A 53 -13.50 12.35 11.28
C VAL A 53 -14.13 11.55 12.42
N GLY A 54 -13.55 11.59 13.63
CA GLY A 54 -13.97 10.77 14.77
C GLY A 54 -13.44 9.34 14.72
N GLN A 55 -13.80 8.51 15.71
CA GLN A 55 -13.32 7.13 15.82
C GLN A 55 -14.27 6.15 15.10
N PRO A 56 -13.85 5.52 13.98
CA PRO A 56 -14.66 4.50 13.33
C PRO A 56 -14.68 3.23 14.18
N ILE A 57 -15.87 2.65 14.35
CA ILE A 57 -16.06 1.41 15.14
C ILE A 57 -15.35 0.22 14.48
N GLU A 58 -15.29 0.21 13.15
CA GLU A 58 -14.69 -0.86 12.35
C GLU A 58 -13.20 -0.63 12.07
N GLY A 59 -12.69 0.57 12.36
CA GLY A 59 -11.37 1.02 11.96
C GLY A 59 -11.38 1.83 10.66
N PHE A 60 -10.19 2.25 10.25
CA PHE A 60 -10.00 3.13 9.11
C PHE A 60 -9.89 2.33 7.81
N ASP A 61 -10.81 2.55 6.89
CA ASP A 61 -10.76 2.02 5.53
C ASP A 61 -10.26 3.10 4.54
N TYR A 62 -10.17 2.75 3.25
CA TYR A 62 -9.80 3.70 2.19
C TYR A 62 -10.66 4.98 2.19
N THR A 63 -11.98 4.82 2.35
CA THR A 63 -12.94 5.92 2.26
C THR A 63 -12.75 6.90 3.41
N ILE A 64 -12.59 6.38 4.63
CA ILE A 64 -12.42 7.18 5.84
C ILE A 64 -11.04 7.85 5.81
N LEU A 65 -9.99 7.14 5.40
CA LEU A 65 -8.65 7.71 5.30
C LEU A 65 -8.59 8.84 4.27
N THR A 66 -9.21 8.69 3.10
CA THR A 66 -9.24 9.77 2.10
C THR A 66 -10.11 10.96 2.50
N MET A 67 -11.10 10.74 3.38
CA MET A 67 -11.84 11.84 4.00
C MET A 67 -10.95 12.63 4.97
N ALA A 68 -10.21 11.93 5.82
CA ALA A 68 -9.34 12.54 6.83
C ALA A 68 -8.03 13.12 6.27
N PHE A 69 -7.55 12.61 5.13
CA PHE A 69 -6.29 13.00 4.50
C PHE A 69 -6.53 13.23 3.00
N PRO A 70 -6.98 14.43 2.58
CA PRO A 70 -7.35 14.68 1.20
C PRO A 70 -6.20 14.56 0.19
N GLY A 71 -4.94 14.55 0.66
CA GLY A 71 -3.76 14.32 -0.19
C GLY A 71 -3.48 12.84 -0.51
N LEU A 72 -4.27 11.91 0.04
CA LEU A 72 -4.25 10.50 -0.34
C LEU A 72 -4.93 10.27 -1.69
N LEU A 73 -4.29 9.48 -2.54
CA LEU A 73 -4.82 9.10 -3.86
C LEU A 73 -5.23 7.62 -3.87
N PRO A 74 -6.18 7.21 -4.73
CA PRO A 74 -6.57 5.82 -4.85
C PRO A 74 -5.40 4.84 -5.09
N ASP A 75 -4.42 5.23 -5.90
CA ASP A 75 -3.25 4.40 -6.22
C ASP A 75 -2.33 4.16 -5.01
N ASP A 76 -2.36 5.03 -3.99
CA ASP A 76 -1.60 4.83 -2.75
C ASP A 76 -2.06 3.56 -2.01
N PHE A 77 -3.29 3.13 -2.26
CA PHE A 77 -3.88 1.94 -1.64
C PHE A 77 -3.61 0.66 -2.43
N ASN A 78 -2.92 0.72 -3.57
CA ASN A 78 -2.66 -0.49 -4.35
C ASN A 78 -1.83 -1.51 -3.54
N GLY A 79 -2.42 -2.70 -3.34
CA GLY A 79 -1.83 -3.78 -2.55
C GLY A 79 -1.89 -3.57 -1.04
N VAL A 80 -2.55 -2.52 -0.54
CA VAL A 80 -2.71 -2.29 0.90
C VAL A 80 -3.59 -3.37 1.50
N ALA A 81 -3.04 -4.09 2.48
CA ALA A 81 -3.75 -5.14 3.20
C ALA A 81 -4.83 -4.55 4.11
N THR A 82 -5.90 -5.32 4.27
CA THR A 82 -7.05 -5.02 5.14
C THR A 82 -7.31 -6.23 6.03
N VAL A 83 -8.24 -6.12 6.99
CA VAL A 83 -8.57 -7.20 7.93
C VAL A 83 -8.91 -8.51 7.20
N GLU A 84 -9.68 -8.47 6.10
CA GLU A 84 -10.13 -9.67 5.39
C GLU A 84 -9.80 -9.67 3.90
N GLY A 85 -8.83 -8.87 3.46
CA GLY A 85 -8.53 -8.74 2.03
C GLY A 85 -7.40 -7.77 1.74
N ARG A 86 -7.48 -7.16 0.56
CA ARG A 86 -6.59 -6.07 0.14
C ARG A 86 -7.30 -5.14 -0.84
N TYR A 87 -6.75 -3.95 -1.00
CA TYR A 87 -7.11 -3.07 -2.10
C TYR A 87 -6.29 -3.38 -3.35
N GLU A 88 -6.90 -3.29 -4.52
CA GLU A 88 -6.24 -3.42 -5.82
C GLU A 88 -6.59 -2.22 -6.70
N PHE A 89 -5.58 -1.57 -7.27
CA PHE A 89 -5.78 -0.46 -8.19
C PHE A 89 -5.50 -0.91 -9.63
N SER A 90 -6.50 -0.81 -10.49
CA SER A 90 -6.38 -1.19 -11.91
C SER A 90 -7.24 -0.28 -12.77
N GLY A 91 -6.69 0.19 -13.90
CA GLY A 91 -7.44 0.99 -14.87
C GLY A 91 -8.12 2.23 -14.27
N ASN A 92 -7.45 2.89 -13.32
CA ASN A 92 -7.95 4.06 -12.60
C ASN A 92 -9.09 3.79 -11.58
N THR A 93 -9.30 2.52 -11.22
CA THR A 93 -10.32 2.10 -10.24
C THR A 93 -9.66 1.37 -9.08
N LEU A 94 -9.98 1.77 -7.86
CA LEU A 94 -9.62 1.03 -6.64
C LEU A 94 -10.76 0.06 -6.30
N THR A 95 -10.44 -1.22 -6.15
CA THR A 95 -11.39 -2.26 -5.75
C THR A 95 -10.90 -2.97 -4.49
N PHE A 96 -11.84 -3.43 -3.68
CA PHE A 96 -11.55 -4.31 -2.56
C PHE A 96 -11.65 -5.76 -3.02
N VAL A 97 -10.58 -6.54 -2.77
CA VAL A 97 -10.52 -7.97 -3.06
C VAL A 97 -10.41 -8.74 -1.76
N ARG A 98 -11.48 -9.45 -1.41
CA ARG A 98 -11.55 -10.27 -0.21
C ARG A 98 -10.64 -11.49 -0.33
N ASN A 99 -9.99 -11.87 0.77
CA ASN A 99 -9.31 -13.15 0.90
C ASN A 99 -10.32 -14.30 0.96
N PRO A 100 -10.01 -15.49 0.41
CA PRO A 100 -10.87 -16.66 0.54
C PRO A 100 -10.93 -17.09 2.01
N SER A 101 -11.99 -16.68 2.70
CA SER A 101 -12.23 -16.84 4.14
C SER A 101 -13.72 -17.13 4.36
N ASN A 102 -14.03 -17.99 5.35
CA ASN A 102 -15.40 -18.25 5.79
C ASN A 102 -15.90 -17.25 6.85
N MET A 103 -15.00 -16.43 7.38
CA MET A 103 -15.32 -15.37 8.34
C MET A 103 -15.55 -14.08 7.56
N ILE A 104 -16.72 -13.48 7.80
CA ILE A 104 -17.10 -12.16 7.29
C ILE A 104 -17.36 -11.30 8.51
N SER A 105 -16.56 -10.25 8.67
CA SER A 105 -16.78 -9.21 9.65
C SER A 105 -17.09 -7.89 8.98
N SER A 106 -17.68 -6.97 9.74
CA SER A 106 -17.97 -5.63 9.22
C SER A 106 -16.70 -4.79 9.06
N ALA A 107 -15.62 -5.15 9.78
CA ALA A 107 -14.30 -4.52 9.66
C ALA A 107 -13.47 -5.00 8.45
N GLU A 108 -14.03 -5.78 7.53
CA GLU A 108 -13.29 -6.45 6.45
C GLU A 108 -12.40 -5.54 5.60
N ARG A 109 -12.78 -4.26 5.44
CA ARG A 109 -12.08 -3.25 4.62
C ARG A 109 -11.13 -2.37 5.43
N ALA A 110 -11.15 -2.45 6.75
CA ALA A 110 -10.26 -1.66 7.58
C ALA A 110 -8.81 -2.05 7.29
N VAL A 111 -7.94 -1.04 7.15
CA VAL A 111 -6.52 -1.23 6.87
C VAL A 111 -5.86 -1.94 8.04
N SER A 112 -5.14 -3.03 7.76
CA SER A 112 -4.40 -3.78 8.78
C SER A 112 -3.07 -3.09 9.12
N GLU A 113 -2.40 -3.52 10.19
CA GLU A 113 -1.06 -3.00 10.52
C GLU A 113 -0.07 -3.16 9.36
N GLU A 114 -0.11 -4.33 8.69
CA GLU A 114 0.67 -4.60 7.47
C GLU A 114 0.25 -3.68 6.30
N GLY A 115 -1.04 -3.36 6.22
CA GLY A 115 -1.58 -2.42 5.25
C GLY A 115 -1.01 -1.01 5.41
N TYR A 116 -0.88 -0.51 6.65
CA TYR A 116 -0.27 0.79 6.90
C TYR A 116 1.21 0.85 6.50
N LYS A 117 1.95 -0.25 6.68
CA LYS A 117 3.32 -0.35 6.17
C LYS A 117 3.36 -0.22 4.66
N LYS A 118 2.50 -0.97 3.95
CA LYS A 118 2.42 -0.90 2.49
C LYS A 118 1.98 0.47 1.98
N LEU A 119 1.04 1.10 2.68
CA LEU A 119 0.59 2.46 2.38
C LEU A 119 1.74 3.46 2.51
N LEU A 120 2.53 3.38 3.59
CA LEU A 120 3.72 4.23 3.78
C LEU A 120 4.77 4.01 2.67
N GLU A 121 4.99 2.76 2.25
CA GLU A 121 5.89 2.45 1.12
C GLU A 121 5.40 3.09 -0.18
N ASN A 122 4.10 2.98 -0.49
CA ASN A 122 3.51 3.56 -1.68
C ASN A 122 3.60 5.10 -1.66
N LEU A 123 3.29 5.72 -0.53
CA LEU A 123 3.42 7.17 -0.33
C LEU A 123 4.86 7.65 -0.45
N SER A 124 5.80 6.93 0.17
CA SER A 124 7.23 7.22 0.08
C SER A 124 7.69 7.21 -1.39
N ALA A 125 7.24 6.23 -2.17
CA ALA A 125 7.55 6.13 -3.59
C ALA A 125 6.91 7.26 -4.42
N ARG A 126 5.62 7.54 -4.21
CA ARG A 126 4.89 8.58 -4.95
C ARG A 126 5.43 9.98 -4.68
N LEU A 127 5.63 10.31 -3.40
CA LEU A 127 6.08 11.62 -2.95
C LEU A 127 7.60 11.81 -3.10
N LYS A 128 8.34 10.73 -3.37
CA LYS A 128 9.82 10.71 -3.44
C LYS A 128 10.46 11.18 -2.12
N ILE A 129 9.86 10.82 -0.99
CA ILE A 129 10.34 11.12 0.36
C ILE A 129 10.70 9.80 1.04
N GLU A 130 11.91 9.67 1.57
CA GLU A 130 12.34 8.43 2.22
C GLU A 130 11.76 8.28 3.64
N ALA A 131 10.97 7.23 3.88
CA ALA A 131 10.42 6.91 5.21
C ALA A 131 11.41 6.12 6.13
N ARG A 132 12.71 6.46 6.09
CA ARG A 132 13.76 5.75 6.85
C ARG A 132 13.85 6.17 8.32
N ASN A 133 13.33 7.34 8.66
CA ASN A 133 13.35 7.88 10.00
C ASN A 133 12.06 8.66 10.28
N LYS A 134 11.88 9.07 11.55
CA LYS A 134 10.71 9.82 11.99
C LYS A 134 10.48 11.09 11.16
N ALA A 135 11.52 11.84 10.85
CA ALA A 135 11.38 13.11 10.11
C ALA A 135 10.85 12.89 8.68
N GLY A 136 11.31 11.86 7.97
CA GLY A 136 10.77 11.50 6.66
C GLY A 136 9.32 11.01 6.73
N THR A 137 8.97 10.25 7.77
CA THR A 137 7.57 9.86 8.01
C THR A 137 6.69 11.08 8.33
N ASP A 138 7.16 12.01 9.16
CA ASP A 138 6.45 13.25 9.46
C ASP A 138 6.21 14.10 8.20
N GLU A 139 7.22 14.20 7.34
CA GLU A 139 7.10 14.94 6.08
C GLU A 139 6.05 14.32 5.16
N ILE A 140 5.99 12.99 5.06
CA ILE A 140 4.94 12.29 4.31
C ILE A 140 3.55 12.58 4.88
N ILE A 141 3.38 12.49 6.21
CA ILE A 141 2.10 12.76 6.88
C ILE A 141 1.65 14.19 6.61
N ASN A 142 2.54 15.17 6.73
CA ASN A 142 2.23 16.57 6.44
C ASN A 142 1.86 16.80 4.96
N LYS A 143 2.39 16.01 4.03
CA LYS A 143 2.05 16.13 2.60
C LYS A 143 0.68 15.56 2.25
N ILE A 144 0.19 14.56 2.99
CA ILE A 144 -1.14 13.98 2.78
C ILE A 144 -2.23 14.68 3.61
N ASN A 145 -1.83 15.27 4.74
CA ASN A 145 -2.69 16.09 5.59
C ASN A 145 -2.70 17.54 5.08
N VAL A 146 -3.31 17.75 3.91
CA VAL A 146 -3.51 19.09 3.37
C VAL A 146 -4.67 19.74 4.11
N ASP A 147 -4.42 20.88 4.75
CA ASP A 147 -5.47 21.63 5.44
C ASP A 147 -6.63 21.92 4.46
N ASN A 148 -7.86 21.65 4.90
CA ASN A 148 -9.08 22.14 4.23
C ASN A 148 -9.33 23.62 4.62
N ASP A 149 -8.28 24.46 4.61
CA ASP A 149 -8.40 25.90 4.88
C ASP A 149 -9.25 26.61 3.80
#